data_AF-A0A4Q7V3X4-F1
#
_entry.id   AF-A0A4Q7V3X4-F1
#
_cell.length_a   1.000
_cell.length_b   1.000
_cell.length_c   1.000
_cell.angle_alpha   90.00
_cell.angle_beta   90.00
_cell.angle_gamma   90.00
#
_symmetry.space_group_name_H-M   'P 1'
#
loop_
_entity.id
_entity.type
_entity.pdbx_description
1 polymer ?
#
loop_
_entity_poly.entity_id
_entity_poly.type
_entity_poly.pdbx_seq_one_letter_code
_entity_poly.pdbx_strand_id
1 'polypeptide(L)'
;MTGAVRLGDLDLRLAEVTGRTIRLQVLVDHSAQSAGRCPTCRWAVSPTRPGCPSHVVALSLLENRPLPSWLAHLAGEVPGIRVRTETPSDDERRAAEDSAAGLFPAPRRVRPSGARP
;
A
#
# COMPACT_ATOMS: atom_id res chain seq x y z
N MET A 1 -4.64 -14.73 -20.35
CA MET A 1 -5.80 -14.10 -19.67
C MET A 1 -5.25 -13.12 -18.65
N THR A 2 -5.32 -11.82 -18.97
CA THR A 2 -4.70 -10.73 -18.19
C THR A 2 -5.77 -10.10 -17.29
N GLY A 3 -6.40 -10.90 -16.43
CA GLY A 3 -7.38 -10.41 -15.46
C GLY A 3 -6.72 -9.61 -14.34
N ALA A 4 -7.43 -8.62 -13.80
CA ALA A 4 -7.12 -8.06 -12.49
C ALA A 4 -7.31 -9.14 -11.42
N VAL A 5 -6.40 -9.19 -10.44
CA VAL A 5 -6.46 -10.13 -9.31
C VAL A 5 -7.72 -9.84 -8.49
N ARG A 6 -8.48 -10.85 -8.13
CA ARG A 6 -9.65 -10.75 -7.25
C ARG A 6 -9.33 -11.33 -5.87
N LEU A 7 -10.14 -11.01 -4.86
CA LEU A 7 -9.99 -11.60 -3.52
C LEU A 7 -10.03 -13.14 -3.57
N GLY A 8 -10.88 -13.72 -4.42
CA GLY A 8 -10.97 -15.17 -4.62
C GLY A 8 -9.75 -15.82 -5.28
N ASP A 9 -8.82 -15.03 -5.84
CA ASP A 9 -7.55 -15.53 -6.36
C ASP A 9 -6.47 -15.62 -5.26
N LEU A 10 -6.74 -15.06 -4.07
CA LEU A 10 -5.83 -15.11 -2.92
C LEU A 10 -5.98 -16.43 -2.16
N ASP A 11 -4.98 -16.73 -1.33
CA ASP A 11 -5.09 -17.78 -0.33
C ASP A 11 -6.27 -17.47 0.61
N LEU A 12 -7.16 -18.45 0.83
CA LEU A 12 -8.35 -18.30 1.65
C LEU A 12 -8.04 -17.80 3.08
N ARG A 13 -6.85 -18.11 3.60
CA ARG A 13 -6.39 -17.62 4.91
C ARG A 13 -6.23 -16.10 4.96
N LEU A 14 -6.17 -15.41 3.82
CA LEU A 14 -6.09 -13.95 3.76
C LEU A 14 -7.46 -13.26 3.70
N ALA A 15 -8.54 -14.02 3.56
CA ALA A 15 -9.91 -13.47 3.52
C ALA A 15 -10.40 -13.00 4.90
N GLU A 16 -9.76 -13.47 5.98
CA GLU A 16 -10.12 -13.14 7.36
C GLU A 16 -8.96 -12.47 8.11
N VAL A 17 -9.27 -11.85 9.26
CA VAL A 17 -8.25 -11.30 10.15
C VAL A 17 -7.43 -12.44 10.73
N THR A 18 -6.20 -12.58 10.26
CA THR A 18 -5.29 -13.65 10.69
C THR A 18 -4.11 -13.15 11.51
N GLY A 19 -3.62 -14.00 12.41
CA GLY A 19 -2.41 -13.75 13.19
C GLY A 19 -1.12 -13.89 12.39
N ARG A 20 0.00 -13.45 12.98
CA ARG A 20 1.34 -13.46 12.35
C ARG A 20 1.76 -14.84 11.83
N THR A 21 1.51 -15.90 12.58
CA THR A 21 1.90 -17.28 12.22
C THR A 21 1.25 -17.73 10.92
N ILE A 22 -0.04 -17.46 10.76
CA ILE A 22 -0.78 -17.81 9.54
C ILE A 22 -0.22 -17.06 8.33
N ARG A 23 0.06 -15.76 8.48
CA ARG A 23 0.65 -14.94 7.40
C ARG A 23 2.04 -15.45 6.99
N LEU A 24 2.86 -15.87 7.96
CA LEU A 24 4.17 -16.49 7.67
C LEU A 24 4.01 -17.81 6.92
N GLN A 25 3.02 -18.62 7.27
CA GLN A 25 2.74 -19.86 6.56
C GLN A 25 2.33 -19.59 5.11
N VAL A 26 1.47 -18.60 4.86
CA VAL A 26 1.13 -18.17 3.50
C VAL A 26 2.38 -17.73 2.72
N LEU A 27 3.31 -17.01 3.34
CA LEU A 27 4.57 -16.63 2.67
C LEU A 27 5.38 -17.85 2.23
N VAL A 28 5.53 -18.84 3.11
CA VAL A 28 6.26 -20.08 2.84
C VAL A 28 5.57 -20.88 1.73
N ASP A 29 4.26 -21.10 1.86
CA ASP A 29 3.47 -21.90 0.91
C ASP A 29 3.42 -21.25 -0.48
N HIS A 30 3.45 -19.91 -0.55
CA HIS A 30 3.42 -19.16 -1.80
C HIS A 30 4.76 -18.55 -2.19
N SER A 31 5.87 -19.03 -1.62
CA SER A 31 7.23 -18.57 -1.94
C SER A 31 7.64 -18.98 -3.37
N ALA A 32 7.09 -18.28 -4.35
CA ALA A 32 7.45 -18.43 -5.74
C ALA A 32 8.81 -17.75 -5.97
N GLN A 33 9.83 -18.57 -6.26
CA GLN A 33 11.12 -18.08 -6.72
C GLN A 33 10.93 -17.26 -8.00
N SER A 34 11.80 -16.28 -8.20
CA SER A 34 11.74 -15.08 -9.03
C SER A 34 11.25 -15.21 -10.49
N ALA A 35 11.04 -16.42 -11.02
CA ALA A 35 10.44 -16.69 -12.32
C ALA A 35 9.76 -18.07 -12.32
N GLY A 36 8.56 -18.17 -12.91
CA GLY A 36 7.86 -19.46 -13.07
C GLY A 36 6.43 -19.43 -12.57
N ARG A 37 6.04 -20.43 -11.77
CA ARG A 37 4.69 -20.55 -11.18
C ARG A 37 4.77 -20.72 -9.68
N CYS A 38 3.82 -20.13 -8.96
CA CYS A 38 3.66 -20.38 -7.52
C CYS A 38 3.48 -21.89 -7.26
N PRO A 39 4.19 -22.50 -6.29
CA PRO A 39 4.05 -23.92 -6.00
C PRO A 39 2.65 -24.30 -5.52
N THR A 40 1.97 -23.40 -4.80
CA THR A 40 0.63 -23.65 -4.25
C THR A 40 -0.48 -23.32 -5.25
N CYS A 41 -0.62 -22.05 -5.65
CA CYS A 41 -1.75 -21.62 -6.49
C CYS A 41 -1.45 -21.63 -8.00
N ARG A 42 -0.25 -22.07 -8.43
CA ARG A 42 0.19 -22.12 -9.85
C ARG A 42 0.15 -20.78 -10.60
N TRP A 43 -0.03 -19.67 -9.87
CA TRP A 43 -0.02 -18.33 -10.42
C TRP A 43 1.26 -18.05 -11.18
N ALA A 44 1.15 -17.53 -12.40
CA ALA A 44 2.30 -17.22 -13.24
C ALA A 44 3.00 -15.96 -12.72
N VAL A 45 4.28 -16.10 -12.37
CA VAL A 45 5.15 -15.00 -11.96
C VAL A 45 5.92 -14.52 -13.18
N SER A 46 5.78 -13.24 -13.50
CA SER A 46 6.49 -12.58 -14.61
C SER A 46 7.34 -11.43 -14.10
N PRO A 47 8.36 -10.98 -14.85
CA PRO A 47 9.16 -9.80 -14.48
C PRO A 47 8.31 -8.54 -14.29
N THR A 48 7.17 -8.45 -15.00
CA THR A 48 6.21 -7.35 -14.93
C THR A 48 5.25 -7.44 -13.74
N ARG A 49 5.15 -8.60 -13.09
CA ARG A 49 4.33 -8.85 -11.89
C ARG A 49 5.15 -9.70 -10.91
N PRO A 50 6.02 -9.07 -10.10
CA PRO A 50 6.88 -9.80 -9.21
C PRO A 50 6.05 -10.46 -8.10
N GLY A 51 6.03 -11.79 -8.12
CA GLY A 51 5.49 -12.62 -7.05
C GLY A 51 4.03 -13.05 -7.22
N CYS A 52 3.67 -14.08 -6.46
CA CYS A 52 2.30 -14.53 -6.27
C CYS A 52 1.51 -13.46 -5.50
N PRO A 53 0.25 -13.15 -5.86
CA PRO A 53 -0.55 -12.15 -5.16
C PRO A 53 -0.74 -12.50 -3.68
N SER A 54 -1.00 -13.77 -3.34
CA SER A 54 -1.10 -14.23 -1.94
C SER A 54 0.18 -13.97 -1.15
N HIS A 55 1.34 -14.22 -1.75
CA HIS A 55 2.63 -13.94 -1.13
C HIS A 55 2.81 -12.44 -0.86
N VAL A 56 2.53 -11.61 -1.86
CA VAL A 56 2.69 -10.14 -1.77
C VAL A 56 1.75 -9.52 -0.74
N VAL A 57 0.50 -9.99 -0.67
CA VAL A 57 -0.48 -9.55 0.35
C VAL A 57 -0.03 -9.97 1.75
N ALA A 58 0.37 -11.24 1.93
CA ALA A 58 0.86 -11.73 3.21
C ALA A 58 2.11 -10.96 3.70
N LEU A 59 3.02 -10.62 2.79
CA LEU A 59 4.20 -9.82 3.09
C LEU A 59 3.81 -8.42 3.55
N SER A 60 2.89 -7.77 2.81
CA SER A 60 2.41 -6.43 3.14
C SER A 60 1.73 -6.37 4.51
N LEU A 61 0.92 -7.39 4.84
CA LEU A 61 0.31 -7.55 6.16
C LEU A 61 1.33 -7.80 7.29
N LEU A 62 2.45 -8.45 7.00
CA LEU A 62 3.51 -8.72 7.98
C LEU A 62 4.40 -7.51 8.22
N GLU A 63 4.72 -6.77 7.17
CA GLU A 63 5.53 -5.56 7.21
C GLU A 63 4.72 -4.31 7.59
N ASN A 64 3.39 -4.45 7.72
CA ASN A 64 2.47 -3.34 7.98
C ASN A 64 2.62 -2.22 6.94
N ARG A 65 2.79 -2.61 5.66
CA ARG A 65 2.99 -1.74 4.51
C ARG A 65 1.75 -1.73 3.61
N PRO A 66 1.52 -0.65 2.85
CA PRO A 66 0.46 -0.62 1.86
C PRO A 66 0.73 -1.61 0.72
N LEU A 67 -0.36 -2.08 0.09
CA LEU A 67 -0.26 -2.93 -1.10
C LEU A 67 0.42 -2.18 -2.26
N PRO A 68 1.16 -2.89 -3.13
CA PRO A 68 1.69 -2.31 -4.34
C PRO A 68 0.56 -1.88 -5.30
N SER A 69 0.86 -0.94 -6.20
CA SER A 69 -0.15 -0.31 -7.09
C SER A 69 -1.02 -1.29 -7.86
N TRP A 70 -0.47 -2.42 -8.30
CA TRP A 70 -1.18 -3.45 -9.06
C TRP A 70 -2.13 -4.34 -8.23
N LEU A 71 -2.08 -4.21 -6.89
CA LEU A 71 -3.02 -4.82 -5.93
C LEU A 71 -3.76 -3.79 -5.09
N ALA A 72 -3.56 -2.49 -5.35
CA ALA A 72 -4.13 -1.43 -4.51
C ALA A 72 -5.67 -1.47 -4.46
N HIS A 73 -6.33 -1.97 -5.51
CA HIS A 73 -7.77 -2.16 -5.53
C HIS A 73 -8.29 -3.16 -4.49
N LEU A 74 -7.45 -4.09 -4.03
CA LEU A 74 -7.81 -5.06 -2.97
C LEU A 74 -7.70 -4.49 -1.55
N ALA A 75 -7.19 -3.26 -1.37
CA ALA A 75 -6.95 -2.70 -0.05
C ALA A 75 -8.23 -2.53 0.79
N GLY A 76 -9.39 -2.39 0.14
CA GLY A 76 -10.70 -2.35 0.80
C GLY A 76 -11.32 -3.73 1.05
N GLU A 77 -10.77 -4.79 0.44
CA GLU A 77 -11.30 -6.16 0.53
C GLU A 77 -10.52 -7.03 1.51
N VAL A 78 -9.21 -6.79 1.67
CA VAL A 78 -8.34 -7.59 2.55
C VAL A 78 -8.30 -7.00 3.98
N PRO A 79 -8.75 -7.74 5.00
CA PRO A 79 -8.74 -7.26 6.38
C PRO A 79 -7.33 -6.96 6.89
N GLY A 80 -7.16 -5.79 7.52
CA GLY A 80 -5.90 -5.40 8.16
C GLY A 80 -4.82 -4.86 7.21
N ILE A 81 -5.11 -4.73 5.91
CA ILE A 81 -4.23 -4.02 4.99
C ILE A 81 -4.27 -2.52 5.28
N ARG A 82 -3.09 -1.89 5.30
CA ARG A 82 -3.01 -0.43 5.26
C ARG A 82 -3.35 0.05 3.86
N VAL A 83 -4.36 0.89 3.77
CA VAL A 83 -4.54 1.74 2.60
C VAL A 83 -3.38 2.72 2.59
N ARG A 84 -2.77 2.94 1.43
CA ARG A 84 -1.79 4.00 1.26
C ARG A 84 -2.55 5.32 1.44
N THR A 85 -2.50 5.89 2.64
CA THR A 85 -2.95 7.26 2.84
C THR A 85 -1.96 8.11 2.06
N GLU A 86 -2.44 8.82 1.04
CA GLU A 86 -1.65 9.85 0.40
C GLU A 86 -1.16 10.76 1.52
N THR A 87 0.16 10.78 1.72
CA THR A 87 0.74 11.68 2.69
C THR A 87 0.56 13.06 2.06
N PRO A 88 -0.12 14.01 2.72
CA PRO A 88 -0.32 15.32 2.14
C PRO A 88 1.04 15.85 1.70
N SER A 89 1.09 16.40 0.50
CA SER A 89 2.29 17.06 -0.01
C SER A 89 2.76 18.10 1.01
N ASP A 90 4.05 18.45 0.97
CA ASP A 90 4.58 19.46 1.89
C ASP A 90 3.81 20.79 1.80
N ASP A 91 3.25 21.11 0.62
CA ASP A 91 2.41 22.28 0.40
C ASP A 91 1.04 22.15 1.08
N GLU A 92 0.37 21.00 0.99
CA GLU A 92 -0.90 20.73 1.69
C GLU A 92 -0.72 20.69 3.20
N ARG A 93 0.39 20.11 3.67
CA ARG A 93 0.77 20.11 5.08
C ARG A 93 1.01 21.53 5.59
N ARG A 94 1.76 22.34 4.83
CA ARG A 94 2.00 23.76 5.16
C ARG A 94 0.72 24.58 5.13
N ALA A 95 -0.18 24.35 4.17
CA ALA A 95 -1.48 25.01 4.11
C ALA A 95 -2.37 24.65 5.31
N ALA A 96 -2.35 23.39 5.75
CA ALA A 96 -3.07 22.94 6.94
C ALA A 96 -2.49 23.56 8.23
N GLU A 97 -1.15 23.64 8.35
CA GLU A 97 -0.46 24.32 9.45
C GLU A 97 -0.76 25.83 9.46
N ASP A 98 -0.74 26.50 8.30
CA ASP A 98 -1.10 27.92 8.15
C ASP A 98 -2.59 28.18 8.45
N SER A 99 -3.47 27.20 8.21
CA SER A 99 -4.91 27.27 8.49
C SER A 99 -5.27 26.94 9.94
N ALA A 100 -4.35 26.34 10.69
CA ALA A 100 -4.55 26.08 12.11
C ALA A 100 -4.62 27.42 12.86
N ALA A 101 -5.64 27.59 13.71
CA ALA A 101 -5.77 28.78 14.52
C ALA A 101 -4.57 28.88 15.48
N GLY A 102 -3.61 29.73 15.12
CA GLY A 102 -2.45 29.99 15.97
C GLY A 102 -2.87 30.58 17.32
N LEU A 103 -2.17 30.17 18.39
CA LEU A 103 -2.32 30.76 19.73
C LEU A 103 -2.05 32.29 19.75
N PHE A 104 -1.38 32.80 18.72
CA PHE A 104 -1.05 34.19 18.53
C PHE A 104 -1.36 34.61 17.09
N PRO A 105 -1.71 35.89 16.85
CA PRO A 105 -1.93 36.39 15.50
C PRO A 105 -0.65 36.25 14.67
N ALA A 106 -0.75 35.57 13.53
CA ALA A 106 0.38 35.39 12.62
C ALA A 106 0.86 36.77 12.12
N PRO A 107 2.18 37.05 12.15
CA PRO A 107 2.72 38.30 11.64
C PRO A 107 2.39 38.46 10.16
N ARG A 108 1.94 39.66 9.76
CA ARG A 108 1.61 39.97 8.36
C ARG A 108 2.85 39.74 7.49
N ARG A 109 2.73 38.86 6.49
CA ARG A 109 3.79 38.66 5.49
C ARG A 109 3.97 39.97 4.71
N VAL A 110 5.05 40.68 4.97
CA VAL A 110 5.46 41.85 4.18
C VAL A 110 6.16 41.31 2.95
N ARG A 111 5.61 41.54 1.75
CA ARG A 111 6.35 41.26 0.51
C ARG A 111 7.62 42.12 0.52
N PRO A 112 8.81 41.56 0.23
CA PRO A 112 10.00 42.36 0.10
C PRO A 112 9.77 43.43 -0.99
N SER A 113 10.02 44.69 -0.66
CA SER A 113 9.89 45.79 -1.62
C SER A 113 10.99 45.63 -2.67
N GLY A 114 10.65 45.05 -3.81
CA GLY A 114 11.61 44.77 -4.88
C GLY A 114 11.07 44.02 -6.09
N ALA A 115 9.83 43.54 -6.08
CA ALA A 115 9.18 43.07 -7.29
C ALA A 115 8.65 44.29 -8.08
N ARG A 116 9.50 44.86 -8.93
CA ARG A 116 9.09 45.80 -9.98
C ARG A 116 8.66 44.99 -11.21
N PRO A 117 7.55 45.35 -11.89
CA PRO A 117 7.11 44.73 -13.14
C PRO A 117 8.13 44.89 -14.27
#